data_AF-A0A931VGA2-F1
#
_entry.id   AF-A0A931VGA2-F1
#
_cell.length_a   1.000
_cell.length_b   1.000
_cell.length_c   1.000
_cell.angle_alpha   90.00
_cell.angle_beta   90.00
_cell.angle_gamma   90.00
#
_symmetry.space_group_name_H-M   'P 1'
#
loop_
_entity.id
_entity.type
_entity.pdbx_description
1 polymer ?
#
loop_
_entity_poly.entity_id
_entity_poly.type
_entity_poly.pdbx_seq_one_letter_code
_entity_poly.pdbx_strand_id
1 'polypeptide(L)'
;MEDVERLVNARWYVPKGILFLGIVREFGWILTGAAVITIFYFGSYWKDAKRYTAFLLLFIFLFILSFISSAVASRHFLPLVPLISLLGAVSICSMVKRDAYRAGIIIIVLISGVHSTLLMPDYRASYTLSPVLGEPLMFLKEKTPPDSTILSCWTYATLFYTGRNTTWPMPVRIAPNSPTELFYEEDVSRFYSLLNKYKINYILIDKARIGKEFDSFNYPERMMENLKGLVRKGQAGIVYDTRYFTIVEIK
;
A
#
# COMPACT_ATOMS: atom_id res chain seq x y z
N MET A 1 24.38 12.84 2.19
CA MET A 1 23.50 13.88 1.58
C MET A 1 22.80 13.31 0.33
N GLU A 2 23.50 12.49 -0.46
CA GLU A 2 22.97 11.73 -1.61
C GLU A 2 21.86 10.71 -1.24
N ASP A 3 21.95 10.06 -0.06
CA ASP A 3 20.93 9.10 0.39
C ASP A 3 19.60 9.75 0.80
N VAL A 4 19.63 11.01 1.23
CA VAL A 4 18.43 11.77 1.61
C VAL A 4 17.70 12.24 0.36
N GLU A 5 18.42 12.66 -0.69
CA GLU A 5 17.83 12.95 -2.00
C GLU A 5 17.24 11.71 -2.66
N ARG A 6 17.85 10.53 -2.49
CA ARG A 6 17.25 9.26 -2.93
C ARG A 6 15.97 8.90 -2.18
N LEU A 7 15.89 9.15 -0.88
CA LEU A 7 14.67 8.92 -0.08
C LEU A 7 13.56 9.93 -0.37
N VAL A 8 13.91 11.17 -0.73
CA VAL A 8 12.97 12.22 -1.14
C VAL A 8 12.47 12.00 -2.58
N ASN A 9 13.33 11.52 -3.48
CA ASN A 9 12.97 11.17 -4.86
C ASN A 9 12.46 9.74 -5.03
N ALA A 10 12.52 8.92 -3.98
CA ALA A 10 11.83 7.64 -3.95
C ALA A 10 10.34 7.95 -4.07
N ARG A 11 9.81 7.82 -5.27
CA ARG A 11 8.37 7.73 -5.47
C ARG A 11 7.93 6.55 -4.62
N TRP A 12 7.38 6.84 -3.44
CA TRP A 12 6.69 5.89 -2.55
C TRP A 12 5.56 5.14 -3.27
N TYR A 13 5.26 5.57 -4.49
CA TYR A 13 4.44 4.93 -5.47
C TYR A 13 5.32 4.22 -6.51
N VAL A 14 5.47 2.91 -6.38
CA VAL A 14 5.84 2.08 -7.55
C VAL A 14 4.64 2.14 -8.50
N PRO A 15 4.77 2.71 -9.71
CA PRO A 15 3.67 2.72 -10.66
C PRO A 15 3.17 1.30 -10.87
N LYS A 16 1.84 1.10 -10.89
CA LYS A 16 1.21 -0.23 -10.95
C LYS A 16 1.79 -1.14 -12.03
N GLY A 17 2.15 -0.55 -13.18
CA GLY A 17 2.80 -1.26 -14.29
C GLY A 17 4.23 -1.71 -13.99
N ILE A 18 5.01 -0.98 -13.19
CA ILE A 18 6.42 -1.32 -12.90
C ILE A 18 6.52 -2.48 -11.91
N LEU A 19 5.66 -2.54 -10.89
CA LEU A 19 5.64 -3.69 -9.97
C LEU A 19 5.16 -4.96 -10.68
N PHE A 20 4.12 -4.84 -11.52
CA PHE A 20 3.61 -5.96 -12.32
C PHE A 20 4.64 -6.42 -13.36
N LEU A 21 5.26 -5.49 -14.10
CA LEU A 21 6.34 -5.82 -15.03
C LEU A 21 7.54 -6.42 -14.30
N GLY A 22 7.87 -5.94 -13.09
CA GLY A 22 8.89 -6.54 -12.24
C GLY A 22 8.54 -7.96 -11.84
N ILE A 23 7.32 -8.22 -11.36
CA ILE A 23 6.85 -9.56 -10.99
C ILE A 23 6.81 -10.49 -12.21
N VAL A 24 6.32 -10.03 -13.35
CA VAL A 24 6.27 -10.82 -14.60
C VAL A 24 7.67 -11.05 -15.16
N ARG A 25 8.58 -10.08 -15.09
CA ARG A 25 9.95 -10.23 -15.56
C ARG A 25 10.75 -11.18 -14.67
N GLU A 26 10.63 -11.03 -13.35
CA GLU A 26 11.43 -11.79 -12.38
C GLU A 26 10.81 -13.16 -12.07
N PHE A 27 9.47 -13.30 -12.09
CA PHE A 27 8.76 -14.53 -11.71
C PHE A 27 7.82 -15.09 -12.79
N GLY A 28 7.65 -14.42 -13.93
CA GLY A 28 6.73 -14.87 -14.98
C GLY A 28 7.13 -16.22 -15.57
N TRP A 29 8.42 -16.53 -15.63
CA TRP A 29 8.91 -17.85 -16.04
C TRP A 29 8.61 -18.93 -14.98
N ILE A 30 8.62 -18.60 -13.68
CA ILE A 30 8.22 -19.51 -12.59
C ILE A 30 6.71 -19.78 -12.65
N LEU A 31 5.90 -18.74 -12.84
CA LEU A 31 4.45 -18.88 -12.95
C LEU A 31 4.05 -19.65 -14.22
N THR A 32 4.74 -19.40 -15.34
CA THR A 32 4.54 -20.14 -16.59
C THR A 32 4.97 -21.60 -16.43
N GLY A 33 6.13 -21.86 -15.80
CA GLY A 33 6.59 -23.20 -15.49
C GLY A 33 5.63 -23.95 -14.58
N ALA A 34 5.13 -23.31 -13.52
CA ALA A 34 4.15 -23.89 -12.61
C ALA A 34 2.80 -24.19 -13.31
N ALA A 35 2.34 -23.28 -14.19
CA ALA A 35 1.14 -23.50 -14.99
C ALA A 35 1.31 -24.67 -15.96
N VAL A 36 2.43 -24.74 -16.67
CA VAL A 36 2.76 -25.83 -17.60
C VAL A 36 2.86 -27.16 -16.85
N ILE A 37 3.56 -27.21 -15.71
CA ILE A 37 3.67 -28.42 -14.86
C ILE A 37 2.29 -28.84 -14.37
N THR A 38 1.45 -27.90 -13.95
CA THR A 38 0.07 -28.18 -13.51
C THR A 38 -0.76 -28.75 -14.67
N ILE A 39 -0.71 -28.16 -15.86
CA ILE A 39 -1.42 -28.66 -17.05
C ILE A 39 -0.94 -30.06 -17.43
N PHE A 40 0.37 -30.32 -17.44
CA PHE A 40 0.93 -31.65 -17.74
C PHE A 40 0.58 -32.68 -16.66
N TYR A 41 0.63 -32.30 -15.39
CA TYR A 41 0.24 -33.15 -14.28
C TYR A 41 -1.24 -33.53 -14.39
N PHE A 42 -2.14 -32.58 -14.59
CA PHE A 42 -3.56 -32.88 -14.75
C PHE A 42 -3.88 -33.64 -16.05
N GLY A 43 -3.18 -33.31 -17.15
CA GLY A 43 -3.31 -34.02 -18.42
C GLY A 43 -2.91 -35.49 -18.36
N SER A 44 -1.91 -35.81 -17.52
CA SER A 44 -1.46 -37.20 -17.31
C SER A 44 -2.34 -38.03 -16.36
N TYR A 45 -3.29 -37.39 -15.65
CA TYR A 45 -4.29 -38.06 -14.80
C TYR A 45 -5.74 -37.97 -15.36
N TRP A 46 -5.90 -37.67 -16.66
CA TRP A 46 -7.22 -37.47 -17.30
C TRP A 46 -8.21 -38.63 -17.09
N LYS A 47 -7.71 -39.86 -16.94
CA LYS A 47 -8.56 -41.06 -16.76
C LYS A 47 -9.28 -41.12 -15.39
N ASP A 48 -8.77 -40.43 -14.36
CA ASP A 48 -9.38 -40.31 -13.02
C ASP A 48 -9.96 -38.89 -12.76
N ALA A 49 -10.00 -38.04 -13.79
CA ALA A 49 -10.10 -36.58 -13.67
C ALA A 49 -11.39 -36.04 -13.09
N LYS A 50 -12.51 -36.79 -13.09
CA LYS A 50 -13.82 -36.24 -12.67
C LYS A 50 -13.80 -35.62 -11.26
N ARG A 51 -12.99 -36.15 -10.33
CA ARG A 51 -12.88 -35.63 -8.96
C ARG A 51 -12.04 -34.35 -8.85
N TYR A 52 -11.06 -34.15 -9.73
CA TYR A 52 -10.14 -33.00 -9.64
C TYR A 52 -10.40 -31.92 -10.70
N THR A 53 -11.32 -32.17 -11.64
CA THR A 53 -11.70 -31.21 -12.69
C THR A 53 -12.27 -29.92 -12.10
N ALA A 54 -13.13 -30.02 -11.07
CA ALA A 54 -13.70 -28.84 -10.40
C ALA A 54 -12.62 -27.98 -9.71
N PHE A 55 -11.63 -28.62 -9.10
CA PHE A 55 -10.52 -27.93 -8.43
C PHE A 55 -9.58 -27.26 -9.45
N LEU A 56 -9.28 -27.92 -10.57
CA LEU A 56 -8.51 -27.34 -11.66
C LEU A 56 -9.23 -26.14 -12.29
N LEU A 57 -10.54 -26.26 -12.54
CA LEU A 57 -11.35 -25.17 -13.06
C LEU A 57 -11.41 -23.99 -12.08
N LEU A 58 -11.53 -24.26 -10.77
CA LEU A 58 -11.45 -23.23 -9.73
C LEU A 58 -10.07 -22.56 -9.71
N PHE A 59 -8.99 -23.32 -9.83
CA PHE A 59 -7.63 -22.78 -9.91
C PHE A 59 -7.45 -21.88 -11.13
N ILE A 60 -7.85 -22.34 -12.32
CA ILE A 60 -7.77 -21.56 -13.57
C ILE A 60 -8.63 -20.30 -13.45
N PHE A 61 -9.86 -20.42 -12.92
CA PHE A 61 -10.75 -19.28 -12.70
C PHE A 61 -10.14 -18.25 -11.76
N LEU A 62 -9.64 -18.67 -10.59
CA LEU A 62 -8.99 -17.78 -9.62
C LEU A 62 -7.70 -17.18 -10.19
N PHE A 63 -6.93 -17.95 -10.96
CA PHE A 63 -5.72 -17.47 -11.61
C PHE A 63 -6.02 -16.39 -12.64
N ILE A 64 -7.01 -16.60 -13.51
CA ILE A 64 -7.48 -15.61 -14.48
C ILE A 64 -8.05 -14.39 -13.76
N LEU A 65 -8.89 -14.59 -12.75
CA LEU A 65 -9.49 -13.50 -11.97
C LEU A 65 -8.43 -12.65 -11.27
N SER A 66 -7.43 -13.29 -10.65
CA SER A 66 -6.29 -12.62 -10.06
C SER A 66 -5.41 -11.95 -11.11
N PHE A 67 -5.22 -12.51 -12.31
CA PHE A 67 -4.46 -11.86 -13.38
C PHE A 67 -5.17 -10.59 -13.89
N ILE A 68 -6.46 -10.69 -14.20
CA ILE A 68 -7.31 -9.57 -14.61
C ILE A 68 -7.36 -8.49 -13.50
N SER A 69 -7.50 -8.91 -12.24
CA SER A 69 -7.55 -8.03 -11.07
C SER A 69 -6.18 -7.47 -10.68
N SER A 70 -5.09 -8.16 -11.02
CA SER A 70 -3.71 -7.75 -10.73
C SER A 70 -3.22 -6.62 -11.63
N ALA A 71 -3.77 -6.51 -12.84
CA ALA A 71 -3.64 -5.31 -13.66
C ALA A 71 -4.12 -4.04 -12.90
N VAL A 72 -4.98 -4.22 -11.89
CA VAL A 72 -5.53 -3.15 -11.05
C VAL A 72 -4.81 -3.02 -9.69
N ALA A 73 -4.42 -4.13 -9.05
CA ALA A 73 -3.57 -4.14 -7.84
C ALA A 73 -2.90 -5.50 -7.56
N SER A 74 -1.59 -5.50 -7.29
CA SER A 74 -0.77 -6.70 -7.02
C SER A 74 -1.20 -7.50 -5.78
N ARG A 75 -1.86 -6.87 -4.81
CA ARG A 75 -2.38 -7.55 -3.60
C ARG A 75 -3.37 -8.69 -3.90
N HIS A 76 -3.96 -8.72 -5.09
CA HIS A 76 -4.91 -9.77 -5.49
C HIS A 76 -4.25 -11.11 -5.86
N PHE A 77 -2.91 -11.20 -5.82
CA PHE A 77 -2.19 -12.47 -5.90
C PHE A 77 -2.13 -13.22 -4.56
N LEU A 78 -2.35 -12.54 -3.43
CA LEU A 78 -2.25 -13.17 -2.09
C LEU A 78 -3.16 -14.40 -1.93
N PRO A 79 -4.42 -14.42 -2.43
CA PRO A 79 -5.27 -15.61 -2.33
C PRO A 79 -4.77 -16.81 -3.15
N LEU A 80 -3.92 -16.60 -4.17
CA LEU A 80 -3.38 -17.69 -4.98
C LEU A 80 -2.23 -18.42 -4.31
N VAL A 81 -1.50 -17.77 -3.40
CA VAL A 81 -0.36 -18.36 -2.69
C VAL A 81 -0.74 -19.69 -2.02
N PRO A 82 -1.76 -19.78 -1.13
CA PRO A 82 -2.10 -21.04 -0.49
C PRO A 82 -2.55 -22.13 -1.48
N LEU A 83 -3.19 -21.73 -2.58
CA LEU A 83 -3.69 -22.67 -3.59
C LEU A 83 -2.55 -23.28 -4.41
N ILE A 84 -1.58 -22.45 -4.82
CA ILE A 84 -0.35 -22.89 -5.49
C ILE A 84 0.47 -23.77 -4.54
N SER A 85 0.59 -23.40 -3.26
CA SER A 85 1.28 -24.21 -2.26
C SER A 85 0.65 -25.59 -2.09
N LEU A 86 -0.69 -25.66 -2.02
CA LEU A 86 -1.41 -26.93 -1.91
C LEU A 86 -1.23 -27.82 -3.15
N LEU A 87 -1.36 -27.24 -4.35
CA LEU A 87 -1.11 -27.96 -5.61
C LEU A 87 0.32 -28.47 -5.72
N GLY A 88 1.29 -27.64 -5.34
CA GLY A 88 2.70 -28.01 -5.27
C GLY A 88 2.92 -29.18 -4.31
N ALA A 89 2.36 -29.13 -3.11
CA ALA A 89 2.46 -30.19 -2.10
C ALA A 89 1.85 -31.51 -2.59
N VAL A 90 0.64 -31.48 -3.16
CA VAL A 90 -0.03 -32.68 -3.71
C VAL A 90 0.79 -33.30 -4.84
N SER A 91 1.34 -32.47 -5.74
CA SER A 91 2.16 -32.92 -6.86
C SER A 91 3.47 -33.55 -6.39
N ILE A 92 4.12 -32.96 -5.38
CA ILE A 92 5.32 -33.52 -4.76
C ILE A 92 5.00 -34.88 -4.11
N CYS A 93 3.94 -34.98 -3.31
CA CYS A 93 3.56 -36.22 -2.61
C CYS A 93 3.24 -37.38 -3.58
N SER A 94 2.71 -37.10 -4.76
CA SER A 94 2.41 -38.13 -5.76
C SER A 94 3.65 -38.57 -6.55
N MET A 95 4.65 -37.70 -6.70
CA MET A 95 5.89 -37.98 -7.42
C MET A 95 6.91 -38.78 -6.60
N VAL A 96 6.97 -38.58 -5.28
CA VAL A 96 7.92 -39.29 -4.37
C VAL A 96 7.75 -40.82 -4.42
N LYS A 97 6.55 -41.31 -4.74
CA LYS A 97 6.24 -42.76 -4.73
C LYS A 97 6.75 -43.54 -5.95
N ARG A 98 7.37 -42.87 -6.93
CA ARG A 98 7.61 -43.48 -8.25
C ARG A 98 9.08 -43.84 -8.53
N ASP A 99 10.04 -42.93 -8.28
CA ASP A 99 11.46 -43.17 -8.61
C ASP A 99 12.44 -42.31 -7.78
N ALA A 100 13.64 -42.83 -7.49
CA ALA A 100 14.67 -42.14 -6.69
C ALA A 100 15.18 -40.83 -7.32
N TYR A 101 15.29 -40.74 -8.66
CA TYR A 101 15.73 -39.51 -9.33
C TYR A 101 14.71 -38.37 -9.16
N ARG A 102 13.41 -38.68 -9.10
CA ARG A 102 12.35 -37.70 -8.87
C ARG A 102 12.38 -37.17 -7.44
N ALA A 103 12.68 -38.03 -6.48
CA ALA A 103 12.90 -37.62 -5.09
C ALA A 103 14.08 -36.63 -4.98
N GLY A 104 15.18 -36.88 -5.70
CA GLY A 104 16.31 -35.95 -5.78
C GLY A 104 15.93 -34.56 -6.30
N ILE A 105 15.17 -34.49 -7.40
CA ILE A 105 14.68 -33.23 -7.97
C ILE A 105 13.78 -32.48 -6.98
N ILE A 106 12.88 -33.18 -6.28
CA ILE A 106 11.99 -32.61 -5.27
C ILE A 106 12.80 -32.01 -4.12
N ILE A 107 13.81 -32.73 -3.62
CA ILE A 107 14.69 -32.24 -2.56
C ILE A 107 15.38 -30.94 -3.00
N ILE A 108 15.90 -30.89 -4.23
CA ILE A 108 16.52 -29.67 -4.77
C ILE A 108 15.51 -28.51 -4.81
N VAL A 109 14.28 -28.75 -5.28
CA VAL A 109 13.23 -27.71 -5.32
C VAL A 109 12.87 -27.22 -3.91
N LEU A 110 12.77 -28.11 -2.93
CA LEU A 110 12.49 -27.74 -1.54
C LEU A 110 13.63 -26.94 -0.91
N ILE A 111 14.88 -27.37 -1.10
CA ILE A 111 16.06 -26.65 -0.63
C ILE A 111 16.10 -25.25 -1.25
N SER A 112 15.87 -25.14 -2.56
CA SER A 112 15.79 -23.84 -3.25
C SER A 112 14.67 -22.97 -2.69
N GLY A 113 13.49 -23.51 -2.43
CA GLY A 113 12.37 -22.76 -1.85
C GLY A 113 12.66 -22.24 -0.44
N VAL A 114 13.26 -23.07 0.42
CA VAL A 114 13.71 -22.67 1.75
C VAL A 114 14.79 -21.60 1.64
N HIS A 115 15.78 -21.80 0.78
CA HIS A 115 16.85 -20.84 0.55
C HIS A 115 16.32 -19.48 0.06
N SER A 116 15.42 -19.46 -0.93
CA SER A 116 14.77 -18.25 -1.41
C SER A 116 13.95 -17.54 -0.32
N THR A 117 13.29 -18.30 0.56
CA THR A 117 12.52 -17.73 1.68
C THR A 117 13.46 -17.09 2.71
N LEU A 118 14.58 -17.73 3.03
CA LEU A 118 15.59 -17.21 3.95
C LEU A 118 16.32 -15.97 3.40
N LEU A 119 16.51 -15.91 2.08
CA LEU A 119 17.09 -14.75 1.41
C LEU A 119 16.07 -13.66 1.06
N MET A 120 14.78 -13.91 1.30
CA MET A 120 13.74 -12.93 1.00
C MET A 120 14.00 -11.70 1.89
N PRO A 121 14.25 -10.51 1.30
CA PRO A 121 14.53 -9.34 2.11
C PRO A 121 13.31 -9.04 2.96
N ASP A 122 13.54 -8.48 4.15
CA ASP A 122 12.44 -7.99 4.97
C ASP A 122 11.82 -6.78 4.28
N TYR A 123 10.84 -7.03 3.42
CA TYR A 123 10.11 -5.98 2.74
C TYR A 123 9.36 -5.08 3.73
N ARG A 124 9.14 -5.48 5.00
CA ARG A 124 8.57 -4.59 6.03
C ARG A 124 9.60 -3.63 6.61
N ALA A 125 10.89 -3.96 6.58
CA ALA A 125 11.94 -3.07 7.07
C ALA A 125 11.99 -1.74 6.30
N SER A 126 11.56 -1.70 5.04
CA SER A 126 11.41 -0.45 4.27
C SER A 126 10.07 0.28 4.49
N TYR A 127 9.11 -0.36 5.17
CA TYR A 127 7.84 0.26 5.58
C TYR A 127 7.81 0.66 7.07
N THR A 128 8.94 0.59 7.77
CA THR A 128 9.06 1.27 9.06
C THR A 128 8.85 2.77 8.86
N LEU A 129 8.19 3.41 9.84
CA LEU A 129 7.95 4.84 9.82
C LEU A 129 9.24 5.61 9.51
N SER A 130 9.24 6.36 8.40
CA SER A 130 10.39 7.18 8.02
C SER A 130 10.78 8.07 9.21
N PRO A 131 12.07 8.14 9.60
CA PRO A 131 12.50 9.00 10.71
C PRO A 131 12.01 10.44 10.55
N VAL A 132 11.94 10.94 9.30
CA VAL A 132 11.48 12.29 8.98
C VAL A 132 9.99 12.51 9.28
N LEU A 133 9.16 11.47 9.12
CA LEU A 133 7.74 11.50 9.48
C LEU A 133 7.51 11.11 10.95
N GLY A 134 8.44 10.34 11.55
CA GLY A 134 8.37 9.92 12.94
C GLY A 134 8.34 11.08 13.92
N GLU A 135 9.22 12.06 13.72
CA GLU A 135 9.31 13.24 14.59
C GLU A 135 8.01 14.07 14.65
N PRO A 136 7.38 14.52 13.54
CA PRO A 136 6.11 15.25 13.61
C PRO A 136 4.95 14.42 14.16
N LEU A 137 4.92 13.10 13.91
CA LEU A 137 3.89 12.23 14.49
C LEU A 137 4.07 12.08 16.00
N MET A 138 5.29 11.97 16.50
CA MET A 138 5.58 11.97 17.93
C MET A 138 5.20 13.31 18.58
N PHE A 139 5.51 14.43 17.93
CA PHE A 139 5.05 15.74 18.37
C PHE A 139 3.52 15.78 18.51
N LEU A 140 2.78 15.32 17.49
CA LEU A 140 1.31 15.28 17.54
C LEU A 140 0.81 14.40 18.70
N LYS A 141 1.41 13.23 18.90
CA LYS A 141 1.04 12.31 19.98
C LYS A 141 1.20 12.94 21.37
N GLU A 142 2.29 13.68 21.57
CA GLU A 142 2.68 14.20 22.89
C GLU A 142 2.10 15.58 23.19
N LYS A 143 1.88 16.41 22.17
CA LYS A 143 1.56 17.83 22.32
C LYS A 143 0.12 18.22 21.96
N THR A 144 -0.68 17.31 21.43
CA THR A 144 -2.09 17.59 21.09
C THR A 144 -3.07 16.90 22.04
N PRO A 145 -4.27 17.44 22.27
CA PRO A 145 -5.32 16.77 23.05
C PRO A 145 -5.73 15.40 22.46
N PRO A 146 -6.03 14.37 23.29
CA PRO A 146 -6.41 13.03 22.83
C PRO A 146 -7.62 12.97 21.88
N ASP A 147 -8.56 13.89 22.03
CA ASP A 147 -9.80 13.99 21.26
C ASP A 147 -9.66 14.83 19.98
N SER A 148 -8.47 15.36 19.71
CA SER A 148 -8.22 16.19 18.52
C SER A 148 -8.34 15.41 17.22
N THR A 149 -8.76 16.11 16.17
CA THR A 149 -8.77 15.59 14.79
C THR A 149 -7.66 16.24 13.97
N ILE A 150 -6.88 15.39 13.29
CA ILE A 150 -5.74 15.78 12.47
C ILE A 150 -6.10 15.56 10.99
N LEU A 151 -6.02 16.61 10.18
CA LEU A 151 -6.02 16.50 8.73
C LEU A 151 -4.60 16.14 8.25
N SER A 152 -4.44 14.95 7.68
CA SER A 152 -3.12 14.45 7.24
C SER A 152 -3.27 13.44 6.11
N CYS A 153 -2.28 13.36 5.20
CA CYS A 153 -2.33 12.41 4.08
C CYS A 153 -2.61 10.97 4.55
N TRP A 154 -3.50 10.26 3.86
CA TRP A 154 -3.89 8.90 4.22
C TRP A 154 -2.72 7.92 4.27
N THR A 155 -1.65 8.19 3.51
CA THR A 155 -0.44 7.36 3.48
C THR A 155 0.40 7.45 4.76
N TYR A 156 0.14 8.42 5.63
CA TYR A 156 0.93 8.60 6.87
C TYR A 156 0.47 7.71 8.01
N ALA A 157 -0.71 7.08 7.89
CA ALA A 157 -1.26 6.23 8.93
C ALA A 157 -1.30 6.92 10.32
N THR A 158 -1.50 8.24 10.33
CA THR A 158 -1.37 9.13 11.50
C THR A 158 -2.11 8.59 12.73
N LEU A 159 -3.33 8.05 12.56
CA LEU A 159 -4.14 7.47 13.64
C LEU A 159 -3.38 6.40 14.43
N PHE A 160 -2.66 5.51 13.73
CA PHE A 160 -1.97 4.39 14.35
C PHE A 160 -0.73 4.83 15.15
N TYR A 161 -0.13 5.96 14.79
CA TYR A 161 1.05 6.48 15.46
C TYR A 161 0.72 7.48 16.58
N THR A 162 -0.32 8.30 16.40
CA THR A 162 -0.68 9.36 17.34
C THR A 162 -1.82 8.99 18.27
N GLY A 163 -2.66 8.02 17.89
CA GLY A 163 -3.91 7.70 18.58
C GLY A 163 -4.97 8.80 18.50
N ARG A 164 -4.80 9.81 17.63
CA ARG A 164 -5.75 10.90 17.40
C ARG A 164 -6.67 10.58 16.24
N ASN A 165 -7.85 11.20 16.22
CA ASN A 165 -8.73 11.10 15.06
C ASN A 165 -8.02 11.68 13.84
N THR A 166 -8.21 11.05 12.68
CA THR A 166 -7.59 11.53 11.44
C THR A 166 -8.61 11.59 10.34
N THR A 167 -8.52 12.65 9.55
CA THR A 167 -9.31 12.79 8.33
C THR A 167 -8.41 13.07 7.15
N TRP A 168 -8.80 12.56 5.99
CA TRP A 168 -8.20 12.88 4.70
C TRP A 168 -9.29 12.79 3.64
N PRO A 169 -9.25 13.63 2.61
CA PRO A 169 -10.08 13.46 1.43
C PRO A 169 -9.91 12.06 0.81
N MET A 170 -10.90 11.21 0.98
CA MET A 170 -11.11 10.04 0.11
C MET A 170 -12.05 10.42 -1.04
N PRO A 171 -11.87 9.84 -2.24
CA PRO A 171 -12.75 10.09 -3.37
C PRO A 171 -14.23 9.89 -2.99
N VAL A 172 -15.08 10.82 -3.42
CA VAL A 172 -16.51 10.97 -3.03
C VAL A 172 -17.33 9.68 -3.13
N ARG A 173 -16.97 8.76 -4.03
CA ARG A 173 -17.65 7.45 -4.18
C ARG A 173 -17.44 6.48 -3.02
N ILE A 174 -16.40 6.66 -2.21
CA ILE A 174 -15.99 5.72 -1.15
C ILE A 174 -16.34 6.28 0.23
N ALA A 175 -16.24 7.61 0.41
CA ALA A 175 -16.59 8.29 1.65
C ALA A 175 -17.32 9.61 1.33
N PRO A 176 -18.67 9.61 1.25
CA PRO A 176 -19.43 10.80 0.84
C PRO A 176 -19.31 11.99 1.82
N ASN A 177 -18.91 11.73 3.07
CA ASN A 177 -18.70 12.77 4.10
C ASN A 177 -17.24 13.22 4.24
N SER A 178 -16.42 12.89 3.23
CA SER A 178 -15.01 13.24 3.15
C SER A 178 -14.83 14.76 2.97
N PRO A 179 -13.85 15.40 3.63
CA PRO A 179 -13.70 16.86 3.60
C PRO A 179 -13.03 17.35 2.30
N THR A 180 -13.44 16.82 1.15
CA THR A 180 -12.87 17.18 -0.17
C THR A 180 -13.05 18.66 -0.48
N GLU A 181 -14.14 19.27 -0.03
CA GLU A 181 -14.43 20.71 -0.23
C GLU A 181 -13.33 21.64 0.33
N LEU A 182 -12.62 21.24 1.40
CA LEU A 182 -11.49 22.02 1.93
C LEU A 182 -10.38 22.26 0.90
N PHE A 183 -10.17 21.31 -0.01
CA PHE A 183 -9.07 21.31 -0.96
C PHE A 183 -9.38 22.13 -2.22
N TYR A 184 -10.64 22.54 -2.38
CA TYR A 184 -11.12 23.37 -3.50
C TYR A 184 -11.59 24.76 -3.06
N GLU A 185 -11.71 25.00 -1.76
CA GLU A 185 -12.17 26.27 -1.23
C GLU A 185 -11.16 27.40 -1.46
N GLU A 186 -11.66 28.58 -1.83
CA GLU A 186 -10.87 29.77 -2.13
C GLU A 186 -11.12 30.89 -1.10
N ASP A 187 -12.29 30.89 -0.45
CA ASP A 187 -12.59 31.86 0.59
C ASP A 187 -12.06 31.39 1.96
N VAL A 188 -11.18 32.21 2.57
CA VAL A 188 -10.56 31.94 3.87
C VAL A 188 -11.59 31.71 4.98
N SER A 189 -12.69 32.46 4.97
CA SER A 189 -13.70 32.40 6.05
C SER A 189 -14.56 31.14 5.93
N ARG A 190 -14.91 30.76 4.70
CA ARG A 190 -15.58 29.50 4.39
C ARG A 190 -14.66 28.32 4.66
N PHE A 191 -13.37 28.42 4.32
CA PHE A 191 -12.38 27.40 4.63
C PHE A 191 -12.28 27.15 6.15
N TYR A 192 -12.23 28.20 6.97
CA TYR A 192 -12.28 28.06 8.43
C TYR A 192 -13.58 27.44 8.93
N SER A 193 -14.72 27.84 8.36
CA SER A 193 -16.02 27.26 8.69
C SER A 193 -16.08 25.77 8.38
N LEU A 194 -15.47 25.35 7.26
CA LEU A 194 -15.34 23.95 6.87
C LEU A 194 -14.42 23.18 7.85
N LEU A 195 -13.28 23.74 8.25
CA LEU A 195 -12.42 23.13 9.27
C LEU A 195 -13.19 22.86 10.56
N ASN A 196 -13.99 23.83 11.02
CA ASN A 196 -14.85 23.69 12.20
C ASN A 196 -15.97 22.65 12.00
N LYS A 197 -16.63 22.64 10.84
CA LYS A 197 -17.65 21.64 10.48
C LYS A 197 -17.09 20.21 10.59
N TYR A 198 -15.85 20.00 10.15
CA TYR A 198 -15.17 18.69 10.23
C TYR A 198 -14.40 18.47 11.53
N LYS A 199 -14.50 19.41 12.49
CA LYS A 199 -13.80 19.38 13.79
C LYS A 199 -12.29 19.18 13.66
N ILE A 200 -11.67 19.76 12.63
CA ILE A 200 -10.23 19.65 12.37
C ILE A 200 -9.48 20.63 13.27
N ASN A 201 -8.67 20.11 14.20
CA ASN A 201 -7.89 20.90 15.14
C ASN A 201 -6.45 21.10 14.67
N TYR A 202 -5.88 20.13 13.95
CA TYR A 202 -4.50 20.20 13.48
C TYR A 202 -4.41 19.78 12.01
N ILE A 203 -3.46 20.36 11.28
CA ILE A 203 -3.12 19.97 9.92
C ILE A 203 -1.64 19.63 9.87
N LEU A 204 -1.31 18.38 9.57
CA LEU A 204 0.06 17.94 9.29
C LEU A 204 0.31 18.12 7.79
N ILE A 205 1.26 18.97 7.42
CA ILE A 205 1.57 19.35 6.04
C ILE A 205 2.95 18.83 5.68
N ASP A 206 3.04 18.10 4.57
CA ASP A 206 4.28 17.70 3.93
C ASP A 206 4.63 18.72 2.85
N LYS A 207 5.71 19.47 3.07
CA LYS A 207 6.14 20.56 2.17
C LYS A 207 6.51 20.05 0.79
N ALA A 208 6.95 18.80 0.66
CA ALA A 208 7.27 18.19 -0.64
C ALA A 208 6.02 17.80 -1.45
N ARG A 209 4.85 17.82 -0.82
CA ARG A 209 3.56 17.50 -1.44
C ARG A 209 2.68 18.73 -1.60
N ILE A 210 3.24 19.93 -1.62
CA ILE A 210 2.50 21.12 -2.05
C ILE A 210 2.48 21.13 -3.57
N GLY A 211 1.30 21.28 -4.17
CA GLY A 211 1.14 21.29 -5.63
C GLY A 211 0.04 22.25 -6.08
N LYS A 212 -0.05 22.51 -7.39
CA LYS A 212 -1.02 23.48 -7.93
C LYS A 212 -2.48 23.04 -7.72
N GLU A 213 -2.80 21.81 -8.08
CA GLU A 213 -4.16 21.25 -7.97
C GLU A 213 -4.17 20.02 -7.09
N PHE A 214 -5.35 19.69 -6.54
CA PHE A 214 -5.50 18.54 -5.67
C PHE A 214 -5.54 17.22 -6.46
N ASP A 215 -4.65 16.28 -6.12
CA ASP A 215 -4.47 14.98 -6.81
C ASP A 215 -4.77 13.76 -5.93
N SER A 216 -5.40 13.95 -4.76
CA SER A 216 -5.63 12.93 -3.71
C SER A 216 -4.42 12.61 -2.82
N PHE A 217 -3.22 13.07 -3.16
CA PHE A 217 -1.98 12.75 -2.48
C PHE A 217 -1.17 13.98 -2.07
N ASN A 218 -1.74 15.18 -2.22
CA ASN A 218 -1.04 16.44 -2.06
C ASN A 218 -1.88 17.50 -1.34
N TYR A 219 -1.25 18.63 -1.05
CA TYR A 219 -1.87 19.83 -0.51
C TYR A 219 -1.87 20.92 -1.59
N PRO A 220 -3.04 21.36 -2.08
CA PRO A 220 -3.09 22.34 -3.15
C PRO A 220 -2.64 23.73 -2.66
N GLU A 221 -2.02 24.53 -3.53
CA GLU A 221 -1.50 25.86 -3.22
C GLU A 221 -2.58 26.78 -2.59
N ARG A 222 -3.81 26.75 -3.12
CA ARG A 222 -4.95 27.50 -2.53
C ARG A 222 -5.25 27.14 -1.08
N MET A 223 -5.10 25.87 -0.69
CA MET A 223 -5.27 25.46 0.71
C MET A 223 -4.16 26.08 1.57
N MET A 224 -2.93 26.15 1.06
CA MET A 224 -1.82 26.81 1.74
C MET A 224 -2.04 28.33 1.85
N GLU A 225 -2.60 28.97 0.84
CA GLU A 225 -2.98 30.39 0.88
C GLU A 225 -4.06 30.66 1.93
N ASN A 226 -5.10 29.82 2.00
CA ASN A 226 -6.12 29.90 3.02
C ASN A 226 -5.53 29.77 4.43
N LEU A 227 -4.64 28.80 4.63
CA LEU A 227 -3.96 28.63 5.92
C LEU A 227 -3.10 29.84 6.30
N LYS A 228 -2.36 30.42 5.35
CA LYS A 228 -1.64 31.69 5.57
C LYS A 228 -2.62 32.81 5.96
N GLY A 229 -3.78 32.87 5.31
CA GLY A 229 -4.86 33.78 5.65
C GLY A 229 -5.35 33.61 7.10
N LEU A 230 -5.59 32.37 7.54
CA LEU A 230 -5.99 32.07 8.92
C LEU A 230 -4.91 32.44 9.94
N VAL A 231 -3.65 32.17 9.63
CA VAL A 231 -2.52 32.56 10.50
C VAL A 231 -2.45 34.08 10.64
N ARG A 232 -2.59 34.84 9.54
CA ARG A 232 -2.63 36.32 9.58
C ARG A 232 -3.81 36.86 10.40
N LYS A 233 -4.97 36.18 10.35
CA LYS A 233 -6.16 36.51 11.15
C LYS A 233 -6.07 36.02 12.60
N GLY A 234 -5.01 35.32 12.99
CA GLY A 234 -4.83 34.77 14.33
C GLY A 234 -5.70 33.55 14.64
N GLN A 235 -6.43 33.01 13.65
CA GLN A 235 -7.33 31.85 13.76
C GLN A 235 -6.61 30.51 13.61
N ALA A 236 -5.33 30.55 13.22
CA ALA A 236 -4.46 29.39 13.20
C ALA A 236 -3.05 29.77 13.68
N GLY A 237 -2.27 28.79 14.12
CA GLY A 237 -0.89 28.98 14.56
C GLY A 237 0.01 27.85 14.08
N ILE A 238 1.24 28.17 13.67
CA ILE A 238 2.25 27.14 13.39
C ILE A 238 2.84 26.70 14.73
N VAL A 239 2.63 25.44 15.08
CA VAL A 239 3.09 24.86 16.36
C VAL A 239 4.32 23.96 16.19
N TYR A 240 4.62 23.57 14.96
CA TYR A 240 5.80 22.79 14.61
C TYR A 240 6.20 23.09 13.17
N ASP A 241 7.49 23.33 12.93
CA ASP A 241 8.00 23.57 11.59
C ASP A 241 9.41 23.01 11.42
N THR A 242 9.61 22.17 10.41
CA THR A 242 10.92 21.65 10.01
C THR A 242 11.13 21.89 8.52
N ARG A 243 12.27 21.42 7.99
CA ARG A 243 12.53 21.45 6.55
C ARG A 243 11.46 20.71 5.74
N TYR A 244 10.86 19.66 6.29
CA TYR A 244 9.99 18.74 5.53
C TYR A 244 8.52 18.85 5.91
N PHE A 245 8.22 19.15 7.18
CA PHE A 245 6.85 19.14 7.69
C PHE A 245 6.51 20.42 8.44
N THR A 246 5.24 20.81 8.38
CA THR A 246 4.65 21.86 9.21
C THR A 246 3.41 21.31 9.89
N ILE A 247 3.19 21.66 11.16
CA ILE A 247 1.92 21.41 11.84
C ILE A 247 1.28 22.76 12.15
N VAL A 248 0.05 22.91 11.67
CA VAL A 248 -0.79 24.08 11.93
C VAL A 248 -1.89 23.68 12.90
N GLU A 249 -1.99 24.40 14.01
CA GLU A 249 -3.10 24.34 14.96
C GLU A 249 -4.20 25.32 14.53
N ILE A 250 -5.45 24.87 14.55
CA ILE A 250 -6.65 25.65 14.29
C ILE A 250 -7.27 26.03 15.64
N LYS A 251 -7.50 27.33 15.86
CA LYS A 251 -8.01 27.88 17.13
C LYS A 251 -9.52 28.04 17.12
#